data_AF-A0A7W0UMK5-F1
#
_entry.id   AF-A0A7W0UMK5-F1
#
_cell.length_a   1.000
_cell.length_b   1.000
_cell.length_c   1.000
_cell.angle_alpha   90.00
_cell.angle_beta   90.00
_cell.angle_gamma   90.00
#
_symmetry.space_group_name_H-M   'P 1'
#
loop_
_entity.id
_entity.type
_entity.pdbx_description
1 polymer ?
#
loop_
_entity_poly.entity_id
_entity_poly.type
_entity_poly.pdbx_seq_one_letter_code
_entity_poly.pdbx_strand_id
1 'polypeptide(L)'
;MSSELERRLREARETLPEPDATSTERARESALAAIRQPSRRRVRTVAFVTAVSVMTLLLVGLAGASFLRQPFTASQPATSRVVDRTFVCTHAALGDLKEIEARAGQGIREGRSKWKQLPFAVVATGRATNSLSRWGRLTYSYAWITAGEPSSTTTIDSEWRKIGVPATLGVSATACTRATSHVPLSAAGLSGGVASPFGEEFDCSTPRRFLVRVRAVLRSPAALRARQGFLATNAPVREARLAVRTLTGRPLVYAEAFDSGKTRLLTAKSCFREG
;
A
#
# COMPACT_ATOMS: atom_id res chain seq x y z
N MET A 1 24.06 -17.34 -9.59
CA MET A 1 23.38 -18.55 -9.08
C MET A 1 24.37 -19.71 -9.20
N SER A 2 24.49 -20.54 -8.17
CA SER A 2 25.49 -21.62 -8.13
C SER A 2 25.12 -22.74 -9.09
N SER A 3 26.08 -23.25 -9.87
CA SER A 3 25.92 -24.41 -10.77
C SER A 3 25.40 -25.66 -10.05
N GLU A 4 25.63 -25.74 -8.74
CA GLU A 4 25.13 -26.82 -7.89
C GLU A 4 23.61 -26.76 -7.69
N LEU A 5 23.01 -25.57 -7.67
CA LEU A 5 21.56 -25.41 -7.54
C LEU A 5 20.85 -25.85 -8.84
N GLU A 6 21.40 -25.49 -10.00
CA GLU A 6 20.86 -25.92 -11.29
C GLU A 6 20.95 -27.44 -11.47
N ARG A 7 22.05 -28.05 -11.00
CA ARG A 7 22.22 -29.51 -10.98
C ARG A 7 21.15 -30.18 -10.12
N ARG A 8 20.93 -29.69 -8.89
CA ARG A 8 19.91 -30.24 -7.97
C ARG A 8 18.48 -30.05 -8.47
N LEU A 9 18.16 -28.93 -9.12
CA LEU A 9 16.84 -28.71 -9.70
C LEU A 9 16.58 -29.63 -10.91
N ARG A 10 17.61 -29.93 -11.70
CA ARG A 10 17.50 -30.88 -12.81
C ARG A 10 17.30 -32.30 -12.31
N GLU A 11 18.11 -32.73 -11.34
CA GLU A 11 18.00 -34.04 -10.69
C GLU A 11 16.62 -34.23 -10.03
N ALA A 12 16.15 -33.22 -9.28
CA ALA A 12 14.81 -33.25 -8.68
C ALA A 12 13.71 -33.41 -9.75
N ARG A 13 13.83 -32.73 -10.90
CA ARG A 13 12.84 -32.83 -11.98
C ARG A 13 12.83 -34.20 -12.66
N GLU A 14 13.98 -34.86 -12.75
CA GLU A 14 14.08 -36.21 -13.32
C GLU A 14 13.58 -37.30 -12.36
N THR A 15 13.70 -37.07 -11.06
CA THR A 15 13.24 -38.03 -10.03
C THR A 15 11.75 -37.97 -9.72
N LEU A 16 11.07 -36.89 -10.07
CA LEU A 16 9.63 -36.76 -9.80
C LEU A 16 8.83 -37.54 -10.85
N PRO A 17 7.95 -38.47 -10.44
CA PRO A 17 7.07 -39.15 -11.38
C PRO A 17 6.20 -38.11 -12.10
N GLU A 18 5.95 -38.34 -13.39
CA GLU A 18 5.04 -37.48 -14.14
C GLU A 18 3.68 -37.43 -13.41
N PRO A 19 3.12 -36.23 -13.18
CA PRO A 19 1.85 -36.11 -12.50
C PRO A 19 0.79 -36.85 -13.30
N ASP A 20 0.13 -37.81 -12.64
CA ASP A 20 -0.90 -38.61 -13.29
C ASP A 20 -2.02 -37.69 -13.83
N ALA A 21 -2.66 -38.10 -14.92
CA ALA A 21 -3.70 -37.30 -15.57
C ALA A 21 -4.83 -36.92 -14.59
N THR A 22 -5.16 -37.81 -13.65
CA THR A 22 -6.19 -37.58 -12.63
C THR A 22 -5.81 -36.52 -11.59
N SER A 23 -4.54 -36.36 -11.25
CA SER A 23 -4.02 -35.37 -10.30
C SER A 23 -4.04 -33.98 -10.93
N THR A 24 -3.68 -33.90 -12.22
CA THR A 24 -3.76 -32.69 -13.03
C THR A 24 -5.20 -32.24 -13.21
N GLU A 25 -6.11 -33.19 -13.47
CA GLU A 25 -7.54 -32.92 -13.60
C GLU A 25 -8.17 -32.46 -12.28
N ARG A 26 -7.89 -33.13 -11.14
CA ARG A 26 -8.35 -32.66 -9.82
C ARG A 26 -7.81 -31.28 -9.44
N ALA A 27 -6.55 -30.98 -9.75
CA ALA A 27 -5.96 -29.66 -9.50
C ALA A 27 -6.65 -28.59 -10.35
N ARG A 28 -6.96 -28.89 -11.61
CA ARG A 28 -7.69 -28.00 -12.52
C ARG A 28 -9.13 -27.78 -12.07
N GLU A 29 -9.84 -28.83 -11.67
CA GLU A 29 -11.19 -28.73 -11.12
C GLU A 29 -11.22 -27.92 -9.83
N SER A 30 -10.25 -28.12 -8.93
CA SER A 30 -10.13 -27.35 -7.69
C SER A 30 -9.90 -25.86 -7.95
N ALA A 31 -9.03 -25.53 -8.91
CA ALA A 31 -8.78 -24.15 -9.33
C ALA A 31 -10.03 -23.50 -9.97
N LEU A 32 -10.77 -24.25 -10.79
CA LEU A 32 -12.02 -23.78 -11.40
C LEU A 32 -13.15 -23.64 -10.37
N ALA A 33 -13.22 -24.51 -9.37
CA ALA A 33 -14.19 -24.43 -8.27
C ALA A 33 -13.97 -23.18 -7.41
N ALA A 34 -12.71 -22.79 -7.17
CA ALA A 34 -12.37 -21.56 -6.45
C ALA A 34 -12.82 -20.29 -7.21
N ILE A 35 -12.78 -20.31 -8.54
CA ILE A 35 -13.27 -19.20 -9.40
C ILE A 35 -14.80 -19.21 -9.50
N ARG A 36 -15.42 -20.39 -9.54
CA ARG A 36 -16.87 -20.58 -9.64
C ARG A 36 -17.64 -20.48 -8.32
N GLN A 37 -17.03 -20.09 -7.21
CA GLN A 37 -17.77 -19.71 -6.02
C GLN A 37 -18.14 -18.21 -6.08
N PRO A 38 -19.27 -17.81 -6.70
CA PRO A 38 -19.82 -16.49 -6.48
C PRO A 38 -20.11 -16.39 -4.99
N SER A 39 -19.67 -15.30 -4.36
CA SER A 39 -19.86 -15.05 -2.94
C SER A 39 -21.37 -15.07 -2.60
N ARG A 40 -21.89 -16.23 -2.20
CA ARG A 40 -23.28 -16.44 -1.76
C ARG A 40 -23.67 -15.58 -0.55
N ARG A 41 -22.72 -14.86 0.06
CA ARG A 41 -22.96 -13.90 1.13
C ARG A 41 -23.46 -12.51 0.68
N ARG A 42 -23.47 -12.17 -0.62
CA ARG A 42 -23.95 -10.85 -1.09
C ARG A 42 -25.41 -10.79 -1.56
N VAL A 43 -26.13 -11.91 -1.62
CA VAL A 43 -27.50 -11.94 -2.16
C VAL A 43 -28.60 -11.97 -1.08
N ARG A 44 -28.26 -12.20 0.21
CA ARG A 44 -29.25 -12.21 1.30
C ARG A 44 -29.50 -10.87 1.99
N THR A 45 -28.82 -9.79 1.62
CA THR A 45 -28.97 -8.47 2.28
C THR A 45 -29.65 -7.43 1.40
N VAL A 46 -30.25 -7.84 0.26
CA VAL A 46 -31.01 -6.94 -0.63
C VAL A 46 -32.53 -7.17 -0.53
N ALA A 47 -32.98 -8.22 0.18
CA ALA A 47 -34.40 -8.57 0.29
C ALA A 47 -35.12 -8.06 1.56
N PHE A 48 -34.47 -7.28 2.43
CA PHE A 48 -35.07 -6.84 3.71
C PHE A 48 -35.24 -5.32 3.89
N VAL A 49 -34.96 -4.51 2.85
CA VAL A 49 -35.05 -3.03 2.96
C VAL A 49 -36.19 -2.43 2.14
N THR A 50 -36.93 -3.21 1.35
CA THR A 50 -38.00 -2.68 0.48
C THR A 50 -39.42 -2.74 1.04
N ALA A 51 -39.64 -3.24 2.27
CA ALA A 51 -40.99 -3.48 2.80
C ALA A 51 -41.45 -2.57 3.96
N VAL A 52 -40.63 -1.63 4.44
CA VAL A 52 -41.02 -0.71 5.55
C VAL A 52 -41.06 0.77 5.13
N SER A 53 -40.70 1.09 3.89
CA SER A 53 -40.58 2.49 3.42
C SER A 53 -41.86 3.11 2.84
N VAL A 54 -43.01 2.43 2.87
CA VAL A 54 -44.27 2.94 2.27
C VAL A 54 -45.27 3.44 3.32
N MET A 55 -45.02 3.25 4.62
CA MET A 55 -45.97 3.59 5.68
C MET A 55 -45.41 4.57 6.72
N THR A 56 -44.65 5.57 6.28
CA THR A 56 -44.21 6.72 7.11
C THR A 56 -44.18 8.00 6.27
N LEU A 57 -45.11 8.14 5.32
CA LEU A 57 -45.16 9.25 4.37
C LEU A 57 -46.40 10.15 4.52
N LEU A 58 -47.11 10.11 5.66
CA LEU A 58 -48.40 10.82 5.75
C LEU A 58 -48.76 11.52 7.07
N LEU A 59 -47.88 11.63 8.08
CA LEU A 59 -48.26 12.24 9.36
C LEU A 59 -47.16 13.03 10.09
N VAL A 60 -46.41 13.91 9.42
CA VAL A 60 -45.79 15.07 10.11
C VAL A 60 -45.94 16.31 9.24
N GLY A 61 -47.04 17.01 9.46
CA GLY A 61 -47.29 18.33 8.92
C GLY A 61 -46.43 19.40 9.59
N LEU A 62 -46.15 20.45 8.81
CA LEU A 62 -46.28 21.85 9.23
C LEU A 62 -45.59 22.21 10.56
N ALA A 63 -44.26 22.17 10.59
CA ALA A 63 -43.48 23.04 11.46
C ALA A 63 -42.34 23.64 10.63
N GLY A 64 -42.48 24.93 10.34
CA GLY A 64 -41.48 25.71 9.63
C GLY A 64 -40.15 25.73 10.37
N ALA A 65 -39.09 25.44 9.64
CA ALA A 65 -37.77 25.97 9.91
C ALA A 65 -37.06 26.08 8.57
N SER A 66 -36.75 27.30 8.18
CA SER A 66 -35.86 27.64 7.08
C SER A 66 -34.47 27.05 7.36
N PHE A 67 -34.29 25.75 7.09
CA PHE A 67 -32.97 25.17 6.96
C PHE A 67 -32.38 25.71 5.66
N LEU A 68 -31.75 26.89 5.78
CA LEU A 68 -30.77 27.37 4.83
C LEU A 68 -29.84 26.19 4.51
N ARG A 69 -30.00 25.63 3.30
CA ARG A 69 -29.00 24.77 2.67
C ARG A 69 -27.71 25.58 2.68
N GLN A 70 -26.87 25.40 3.69
CA GLN A 70 -25.50 25.87 3.59
C GLN A 70 -24.93 25.19 2.35
N PRO A 71 -24.50 25.95 1.33
CA PRO A 71 -23.77 25.35 0.24
C PRO A 71 -22.55 24.68 0.88
N PHE A 72 -22.46 23.36 0.78
CA PHE A 72 -21.21 22.66 1.03
C PHE A 72 -20.22 23.22 0.01
N THR A 73 -19.49 24.26 0.39
CA THR A 73 -18.24 24.61 -0.27
C THR A 73 -17.31 23.44 -0.01
N ALA A 74 -17.34 22.47 -0.91
CA ALA A 74 -16.35 21.41 -0.97
C ALA A 74 -14.99 22.11 -1.07
N SER A 75 -14.30 22.19 0.07
CA SER A 75 -13.00 22.84 0.17
C SER A 75 -12.09 22.21 -0.88
N GLN A 76 -11.72 22.99 -1.90
CA GLN A 76 -10.86 22.51 -2.96
C GLN A 76 -9.55 22.02 -2.33
N PRO A 77 -9.02 20.88 -2.80
CA PRO A 77 -7.83 20.31 -2.19
C PRO A 77 -6.66 21.28 -2.38
N ALA A 78 -6.16 21.82 -1.26
CA ALA A 78 -5.11 22.84 -1.26
C ALA A 78 -3.86 22.33 -1.97
N THR A 79 -3.38 23.08 -2.96
CA THR A 79 -2.12 22.81 -3.64
C THR A 79 -0.98 23.35 -2.79
N SER A 80 0.08 22.54 -2.63
CA SER A 80 1.26 22.93 -1.86
C SER A 80 2.50 22.26 -2.45
N ARG A 81 3.66 22.88 -2.29
CA ARG A 81 4.95 22.22 -2.57
C ARG A 81 5.32 21.20 -1.51
N VAL A 82 4.72 21.29 -0.33
CA VAL A 82 4.96 20.36 0.78
C VAL A 82 3.66 19.66 1.13
N VAL A 83 3.66 18.34 0.97
CA VAL A 83 2.63 17.46 1.54
C VAL A 83 3.17 16.99 2.88
N ASP A 84 2.46 17.24 3.97
CA ASP A 84 2.83 16.74 5.29
C ASP A 84 1.54 16.39 6.05
N ARG A 85 1.27 15.10 6.19
CA ARG A 85 0.00 14.60 6.70
C ARG A 85 0.22 13.36 7.56
N THR A 86 -0.49 13.31 8.69
CA THR A 86 -0.61 12.12 9.52
C THR A 86 -1.95 11.45 9.28
N PHE A 87 -1.96 10.13 9.32
CA PHE A 87 -3.11 9.27 9.20
C PHE A 87 -3.11 8.22 10.31
N VAL A 88 -4.29 7.79 10.74
CA VAL A 88 -4.47 6.56 11.50
C VAL A 88 -4.94 5.48 10.56
N CYS A 89 -4.18 4.39 10.49
CA CYS A 89 -4.47 3.24 9.64
C CYS A 89 -4.97 2.07 10.49
N THR A 90 -5.81 1.22 9.90
CA THR A 90 -6.41 0.06 10.56
C THR A 90 -6.17 -1.20 9.73
N HIS A 91 -5.74 -2.29 10.38
CA HIS A 91 -5.67 -3.60 9.73
C HIS A 91 -7.06 -4.06 9.28
N ALA A 92 -7.13 -4.60 8.06
CA ALA A 92 -8.28 -5.41 7.66
C ALA A 92 -8.34 -6.64 8.58
N ALA A 93 -9.51 -6.96 9.12
CA ALA A 93 -9.71 -8.05 10.07
C ALA A 93 -9.66 -9.42 9.34
N LEU A 94 -8.47 -9.82 8.90
CA LEU A 94 -8.24 -11.07 8.19
C LEU A 94 -7.23 -11.92 8.96
N GLY A 95 -7.70 -12.57 10.02
CA GLY A 95 -6.90 -13.35 10.96
C GLY A 95 -6.34 -12.53 12.13
N ASP A 96 -5.61 -13.19 13.01
CA ASP A 96 -5.05 -12.59 14.23
C ASP A 96 -3.65 -11.97 14.05
N LEU A 97 -2.99 -12.25 12.92
CA LEU A 97 -1.68 -11.67 12.58
C LEU A 97 -1.85 -10.20 12.19
N LYS A 98 -1.37 -9.31 13.05
CA LYS A 98 -1.40 -7.86 12.86
C LYS A 98 0.02 -7.39 12.57
N GLU A 99 0.39 -7.51 11.31
CA GLU A 99 1.73 -7.19 10.83
C GLU A 99 1.64 -6.20 9.68
N ILE A 100 2.58 -5.26 9.67
CA ILE A 100 2.88 -4.43 8.52
C ILE A 100 4.18 -4.90 7.91
N GLU A 101 4.21 -4.94 6.59
CA GLU A 101 5.40 -5.12 5.79
C GLU A 101 5.95 -3.73 5.46
N ALA A 102 7.23 -3.49 5.73
CA ALA A 102 7.95 -2.29 5.38
C ALA A 102 9.00 -2.63 4.34
N ARG A 103 8.84 -2.08 3.14
CA ARG A 103 9.77 -2.33 2.02
C ARG A 103 10.34 -1.03 1.50
N ALA A 104 11.61 -1.05 1.09
CA ALA A 104 12.24 0.10 0.46
C ALA A 104 13.32 -0.34 -0.53
N GLY A 105 13.58 0.44 -1.57
CA GLY A 105 14.65 0.17 -2.53
C GLY A 105 15.24 1.44 -3.12
N GLN A 106 16.50 1.37 -3.54
CA GLN A 106 17.16 2.50 -4.20
C GLN A 106 16.62 2.75 -5.60
N GLY A 107 16.86 3.96 -6.10
CA GLY A 107 16.60 4.30 -7.49
C GLY A 107 17.68 3.72 -8.40
N ILE A 108 17.25 3.22 -9.56
CA ILE A 108 18.15 2.75 -10.64
C ILE A 108 17.88 3.61 -11.86
N ARG A 109 18.92 4.21 -12.42
CA ARG A 109 18.84 5.03 -13.63
C ARG A 109 19.26 4.24 -14.87
N GLU A 110 18.58 4.53 -15.97
CA GLU A 110 19.00 4.18 -17.32
C GLU A 110 19.66 5.44 -17.92
N GLY A 111 20.98 5.43 -18.05
CA GLY A 111 21.74 6.62 -18.40
C GLY A 111 21.75 7.68 -17.29
N ARG A 112 21.86 8.96 -17.65
CA ARG A 112 22.08 10.07 -16.69
C ARG A 112 20.79 10.59 -16.02
N SER A 113 19.66 10.58 -16.72
CA SER A 113 18.46 11.29 -16.28
C SER A 113 17.21 10.42 -16.13
N LYS A 114 17.13 9.29 -16.84
CA LYS A 114 15.92 8.47 -16.90
C LYS A 114 15.90 7.44 -15.78
N TRP A 115 14.77 7.34 -15.08
CA TRP A 115 14.59 6.31 -14.05
C TRP A 115 14.12 5.00 -14.67
N LYS A 116 14.90 3.94 -14.47
CA LYS A 116 14.45 2.56 -14.63
C LYS A 116 13.59 2.14 -13.43
N GLN A 117 14.07 2.47 -12.24
CA GLN A 117 13.39 2.29 -10.96
C GLN A 117 13.48 3.58 -10.14
N LEU A 118 12.38 4.06 -9.57
CA LEU A 118 12.44 5.16 -8.60
C LEU A 118 12.93 4.65 -7.24
N PRO A 119 13.68 5.46 -6.48
CA PRO A 119 13.82 5.25 -5.05
C PRO A 119 12.43 5.29 -4.40
N PHE A 120 12.13 4.29 -3.57
CA PHE A 120 10.81 4.13 -2.98
C PHE A 120 10.87 3.57 -1.57
N ALA A 121 9.80 3.82 -0.80
CA ALA A 121 9.48 3.07 0.40
C ALA A 121 7.96 2.89 0.51
N VAL A 122 7.53 1.75 1.04
CA VAL A 122 6.14 1.36 1.16
C VAL A 122 5.90 0.69 2.51
N VAL A 123 4.72 0.92 3.05
CA VAL A 123 4.19 0.18 4.20
C VAL A 123 2.89 -0.45 3.76
N ALA A 124 2.83 -1.77 3.83
CA ALA A 124 1.71 -2.59 3.37
C ALA A 124 1.18 -3.51 4.46
N THR A 125 0.04 -4.13 4.19
CA THR A 125 -0.38 -5.29 4.99
C THR A 125 0.68 -6.37 4.81
N GLY A 126 1.10 -7.08 5.87
CA GLY A 126 2.03 -8.23 5.86
C GLY A 126 1.52 -9.45 5.08
N ARG A 127 0.96 -9.21 3.91
CA ARG A 127 0.45 -10.17 2.95
C ARG A 127 1.05 -9.78 1.63
N ALA A 128 2.20 -10.38 1.33
CA ALA A 128 2.67 -10.53 -0.03
C ALA A 128 1.62 -11.38 -0.79
N THR A 129 0.57 -10.74 -1.29
CA THR A 129 -0.31 -11.42 -2.24
C THR A 129 0.38 -11.40 -3.59
N ASN A 130 0.30 -12.53 -4.28
CA ASN A 130 0.88 -12.76 -5.61
C ASN A 130 0.12 -11.97 -6.70
N SER A 131 -0.51 -10.84 -6.36
CA SER A 131 -1.42 -10.09 -7.21
C SER A 131 -0.73 -9.68 -8.51
N LEU A 132 -1.27 -10.20 -9.62
CA LEU A 132 -0.78 -10.00 -10.99
C LEU A 132 -1.23 -8.67 -11.59
N SER A 133 -1.96 -7.83 -10.85
CA SER A 133 -2.37 -6.53 -11.39
C SER A 133 -1.20 -5.55 -11.43
N ARG A 134 -1.24 -4.58 -12.34
CA ARG A 134 -0.29 -3.45 -12.44
C ARG A 134 -0.16 -2.66 -11.11
N TRP A 135 -1.10 -2.86 -10.19
CA TRP A 135 -1.23 -2.25 -8.88
C TRP A 135 -1.04 -3.25 -7.73
N GLY A 136 -0.72 -4.51 -8.03
CA GLY A 136 -1.04 -5.66 -7.20
C GLY A 136 -0.45 -5.66 -5.80
N ARG A 137 0.77 -5.14 -5.62
CA ARG A 137 1.35 -4.94 -4.27
C ARG A 137 0.90 -3.63 -3.62
N LEU A 138 0.65 -2.58 -4.41
CA LEU A 138 0.20 -1.29 -3.87
C LEU A 138 -1.27 -1.29 -3.43
N THR A 139 -2.10 -2.18 -3.96
CA THR A 139 -3.51 -2.34 -3.52
C THR A 139 -3.61 -2.67 -2.03
N TYR A 140 -2.59 -3.32 -1.47
CA TYR A 140 -2.51 -3.67 -0.06
C TYR A 140 -1.62 -2.72 0.76
N SER A 141 -1.19 -1.62 0.15
CA SER A 141 -0.37 -0.62 0.84
C SER A 141 -1.22 0.31 1.69
N TYR A 142 -0.75 0.60 2.90
CA TYR A 142 -1.26 1.69 3.72
C TYR A 142 -0.77 3.03 3.20
N ALA A 143 0.51 3.11 2.85
CA ALA A 143 1.12 4.30 2.27
C ALA A 143 2.40 3.94 1.51
N TRP A 144 2.74 4.76 0.52
CA TRP A 144 4.04 4.71 -0.14
C TRP A 144 4.56 6.10 -0.47
N ILE A 145 5.87 6.17 -0.59
CA ILE A 145 6.63 7.34 -1.03
C ILE A 145 7.58 6.92 -2.15
N THR A 146 7.79 7.81 -3.12
CA THR A 146 8.86 7.72 -4.11
C THR A 146 9.54 9.08 -4.24
N ALA A 147 10.72 9.13 -4.87
CA ALA A 147 11.36 10.38 -5.25
C ALA A 147 11.88 10.35 -6.69
N GLY A 148 11.83 11.49 -7.38
CA GLY A 148 12.15 11.61 -8.80
C GLY A 148 10.94 11.90 -9.68
N GLU A 149 11.15 11.80 -10.98
CA GLU A 149 10.15 12.04 -12.03
C GLU A 149 9.90 10.74 -12.79
N PRO A 150 8.74 10.09 -12.62
CA PRO A 150 8.45 8.85 -13.32
C PRO A 150 8.30 9.09 -14.81
N SER A 151 8.83 8.18 -15.62
CA SER A 151 8.48 8.02 -17.04
C SER A 151 7.52 6.84 -17.23
N SER A 152 6.99 6.67 -18.45
CA SER A 152 6.08 5.56 -18.77
C SER A 152 6.66 4.16 -18.57
N THR A 153 8.00 4.05 -18.53
CA THR A 153 8.72 2.78 -18.33
C THR A 153 9.28 2.64 -16.91
N THR A 154 9.05 3.62 -16.03
CA THR A 154 9.64 3.62 -14.69
C THR A 154 8.86 2.70 -13.75
N THR A 155 9.61 2.00 -12.89
CA THR A 155 9.09 1.02 -11.93
C THR A 155 9.45 1.38 -10.48
N ILE A 156 8.90 0.67 -9.50
CA ILE A 156 9.28 0.74 -8.07
C ILE A 156 9.75 -0.59 -7.51
N ASP A 157 10.04 -1.58 -8.36
CA ASP A 157 10.50 -2.89 -7.92
C ASP A 157 11.34 -3.55 -9.02
N SER A 158 12.47 -4.14 -8.64
CA SER A 158 13.47 -4.69 -9.57
C SER A 158 13.39 -6.19 -9.70
N GLU A 159 12.86 -6.91 -8.71
CA GLU A 159 13.23 -8.32 -8.60
C GLU A 159 12.53 -9.21 -9.63
N TRP A 160 11.20 -9.12 -9.78
CA TRP A 160 10.50 -10.07 -10.68
C TRP A 160 9.26 -9.50 -11.39
N ARG A 161 8.77 -8.33 -10.99
CA ARG A 161 7.56 -7.72 -11.57
C ARG A 161 7.77 -6.22 -11.79
N LYS A 162 7.62 -5.79 -13.04
CA LYS A 162 7.60 -4.36 -13.40
C LYS A 162 6.32 -3.72 -12.86
N ILE A 163 6.32 -3.36 -11.57
CA ILE A 163 5.24 -2.59 -10.96
C ILE A 163 5.44 -1.15 -11.43
N GLY A 164 4.54 -0.68 -12.31
CA GLY A 164 4.54 0.71 -12.74
C GLY A 164 4.33 1.64 -11.54
N VAL A 165 4.79 2.89 -11.63
CA VAL A 165 4.59 3.89 -10.57
C VAL A 165 3.19 4.49 -10.76
N PRO A 166 2.17 4.09 -9.99
CA PRO A 166 0.83 4.65 -10.20
C PRO A 166 0.71 6.12 -9.82
N ALA A 167 1.49 6.50 -8.80
CA ALA A 167 1.57 7.81 -8.20
C ALA A 167 2.90 7.89 -7.44
N THR A 168 3.47 9.08 -7.38
CA THR A 168 4.73 9.30 -6.67
C THR A 168 4.57 9.24 -5.15
N LEU A 169 3.33 9.42 -4.68
CA LEU A 169 2.93 9.40 -3.28
C LEU A 169 1.50 8.90 -3.18
N GLY A 170 1.21 8.05 -2.19
CA GLY A 170 -0.15 7.61 -1.94
C GLY A 170 -0.38 7.10 -0.52
N VAL A 171 -1.62 7.26 -0.04
CA VAL A 171 -2.10 6.72 1.24
C VAL A 171 -3.48 6.10 1.02
N SER A 172 -3.73 4.91 1.56
CA SER A 172 -5.00 4.20 1.43
C SER A 172 -6.15 5.01 2.00
N ALA A 173 -7.14 5.35 1.18
CA ALA A 173 -8.33 6.06 1.59
C ALA A 173 -9.35 5.14 2.29
N THR A 174 -9.19 3.82 2.18
CA THR A 174 -10.08 2.82 2.79
C THR A 174 -9.52 2.28 4.11
N ALA A 175 -8.21 2.15 4.23
CA ALA A 175 -7.56 1.65 5.43
C ALA A 175 -7.11 2.77 6.38
N CYS A 176 -6.93 3.99 5.89
CA CYS A 176 -6.41 5.10 6.67
C CYS A 176 -7.34 6.32 6.65
N THR A 177 -7.48 6.97 7.80
CA THR A 177 -8.19 8.25 7.94
C THR A 177 -7.24 9.32 8.45
N ARG A 178 -7.48 10.58 8.08
CA ARG A 178 -6.64 11.70 8.50
C ARG A 178 -6.63 11.81 10.03
N ALA A 179 -5.45 12.04 10.60
CA ALA A 179 -5.26 12.23 12.04
C ALA A 179 -4.50 13.54 12.30
N THR A 180 -4.73 14.12 13.49
CA THR A 180 -4.03 15.32 13.97
C THR A 180 -2.86 14.99 14.89
N SER A 181 -2.69 13.72 15.26
CA SER A 181 -1.61 13.27 16.14
C SER A 181 -0.24 13.64 15.59
N HIS A 182 0.64 14.11 16.48
CA HIS A 182 2.01 14.42 16.11
C HIS A 182 2.83 13.14 15.91
N VAL A 183 3.47 13.13 14.75
CA VAL A 183 4.31 12.15 14.08
C VAL A 183 5.83 12.39 13.91
N PRO A 184 6.78 12.41 14.88
CA PRO A 184 8.17 12.74 14.53
C PRO A 184 8.70 11.93 13.35
N LEU A 185 9.22 12.63 12.35
CA LEU A 185 9.97 12.05 11.24
C LEU A 185 11.41 11.87 11.73
N SER A 186 11.62 10.84 12.53
CA SER A 186 12.90 10.60 13.21
C SER A 186 13.28 9.12 13.12
N ALA A 187 14.58 8.89 12.99
CA ALA A 187 15.20 7.58 13.07
C ALA A 187 15.51 7.15 14.51
N ALA A 188 15.24 7.99 15.52
CA ALA A 188 15.58 7.69 16.91
C ALA A 188 14.91 6.40 17.41
N GLY A 189 15.71 5.50 17.99
CA GLY A 189 15.23 4.20 18.49
C GLY A 189 14.99 3.14 17.41
N LEU A 190 15.29 3.44 16.14
CA LEU A 190 15.21 2.51 15.02
C LEU A 190 16.60 2.06 14.59
N SER A 191 16.67 0.91 13.93
CA SER A 191 17.90 0.30 13.39
C SER A 191 17.70 -0.03 11.92
N GLY A 192 18.77 -0.05 11.14
CA GLY A 192 18.72 -0.19 9.70
C GLY A 192 19.64 0.81 9.03
N GLY A 193 19.42 1.09 7.75
CA GLY A 193 20.38 1.87 6.98
C GLY A 193 19.92 2.21 5.58
N VAL A 194 20.88 2.26 4.67
CA VAL A 194 20.64 2.46 3.25
C VAL A 194 20.00 1.19 2.69
N ALA A 195 18.90 1.34 1.96
CA ALA A 195 18.25 0.20 1.31
C ALA A 195 19.13 -0.33 0.17
N SER A 196 19.06 -1.63 -0.14
CA SER A 196 19.67 -2.22 -1.32
C SER A 196 18.97 -1.76 -2.62
N PRO A 197 19.65 -1.73 -3.78
CA PRO A 197 18.99 -1.61 -5.08
C PRO A 197 17.95 -2.70 -5.36
N PHE A 198 18.16 -3.90 -4.81
CA PHE A 198 17.24 -5.04 -4.91
C PHE A 198 16.07 -4.95 -3.93
N GLY A 199 16.12 -4.01 -3.00
CA GLY A 199 15.11 -3.82 -1.98
C GLY A 199 15.52 -4.41 -0.63
N GLU A 200 14.81 -3.94 0.38
CA GLU A 200 14.86 -4.42 1.77
C GLU A 200 13.41 -4.59 2.21
N GLU A 201 13.09 -5.69 2.87
CA GLU A 201 11.73 -6.05 3.31
C GLU A 201 11.78 -6.49 4.78
N PHE A 202 10.90 -5.92 5.60
CA PHE A 202 10.81 -6.20 7.02
C PHE A 202 9.36 -6.32 7.46
N ASP A 203 9.07 -7.33 8.26
CA ASP A 203 7.78 -7.50 8.92
C ASP A 203 7.84 -6.94 10.34
N CYS A 204 6.85 -6.13 10.68
CA CYS A 204 6.72 -5.49 11.98
C CYS A 204 5.38 -5.83 12.62
N SER A 205 5.42 -6.46 13.79
CA SER A 205 4.22 -6.64 14.63
C SER A 205 3.67 -5.29 15.11
N THR A 206 2.37 -5.09 14.93
CA THR A 206 1.68 -3.84 15.23
C THR A 206 0.29 -4.08 15.82
N PRO A 207 -0.24 -3.17 16.65
CA PRO A 207 -1.64 -3.20 17.02
C PRO A 207 -2.58 -3.05 15.81
N ARG A 208 -3.87 -3.33 16.02
CA ARG A 208 -4.93 -3.20 14.99
C ARG A 208 -4.96 -1.81 14.34
N ARG A 209 -4.60 -0.77 15.10
CA ARG A 209 -4.54 0.62 14.63
C ARG A 209 -3.17 1.20 14.92
N PHE A 210 -2.64 1.94 13.96
CA PHE A 210 -1.32 2.56 14.04
C PHE A 210 -1.32 3.90 13.29
N LEU A 211 -0.32 4.74 13.53
CA LEU A 211 -0.18 6.03 12.84
C LEU A 211 0.85 5.92 11.73
N VAL A 212 0.55 6.56 10.61
CA VAL A 212 1.47 6.77 9.49
C VAL A 212 1.55 8.27 9.23
N ARG A 213 2.76 8.82 9.16
CA ARG A 213 2.99 10.17 8.64
C ARG A 213 3.79 10.10 7.37
N VAL A 214 3.34 10.88 6.41
CA VAL A 214 3.95 11.04 5.11
C VAL A 214 4.27 12.52 4.93
N ARG A 215 5.54 12.81 4.62
CA ARG A 215 5.99 14.14 4.23
C ARG A 215 6.74 14.08 2.93
N ALA A 216 6.38 14.89 1.96
CA ALA A 216 7.04 14.98 0.67
C ALA A 216 7.22 16.45 0.24
N VAL A 217 8.39 16.74 -0.32
CA VAL A 217 8.69 18.01 -0.99
C VAL A 217 8.59 17.78 -2.49
N LEU A 218 7.62 18.42 -3.12
CA LEU A 218 7.30 18.29 -4.54
C LEU A 218 8.10 19.29 -5.39
N ARG A 219 8.42 18.93 -6.63
CA ARG A 219 9.07 19.85 -7.59
C ARG A 219 8.13 20.99 -8.00
N SER A 220 6.84 20.71 -8.08
CA SER A 220 5.78 21.67 -8.38
C SER A 220 4.63 21.55 -7.37
N PRO A 221 3.91 22.64 -7.06
CA PRO A 221 2.76 22.56 -6.16
C PRO A 221 1.71 21.57 -6.66
N ALA A 222 1.24 20.68 -5.78
CA ALA A 222 0.16 19.76 -6.10
C ALA A 222 -0.67 19.42 -4.86
N ALA A 223 -1.78 18.73 -5.08
CA ALA A 223 -2.68 18.28 -4.03
C ALA A 223 -2.82 16.76 -4.07
N LEU A 224 -3.05 16.15 -2.90
CA LEU A 224 -3.50 14.76 -2.84
C LEU A 224 -4.95 14.69 -3.34
N ARG A 225 -5.21 13.77 -4.26
CA ARG A 225 -6.56 13.55 -4.82
C ARG A 225 -6.95 12.08 -4.64
N ALA A 226 -8.25 11.86 -4.47
CA ALA A 226 -8.80 10.51 -4.47
C ALA A 226 -8.59 9.85 -5.85
N ARG A 227 -7.93 8.68 -5.86
CA ARG A 227 -7.60 7.90 -7.05
C ARG A 227 -7.60 6.42 -6.68
N GLN A 228 -8.53 5.65 -7.23
CA GLN A 228 -8.56 4.18 -7.11
C GLN A 228 -8.40 3.67 -5.67
N GLY A 229 -9.08 4.28 -4.70
CA GLY A 229 -9.00 3.89 -3.28
C GLY A 229 -7.83 4.51 -2.49
N PHE A 230 -7.08 5.44 -3.09
CA PHE A 230 -5.97 6.14 -2.45
C PHE A 230 -6.14 7.66 -2.50
N LEU A 231 -5.58 8.37 -1.52
CA LEU A 231 -5.26 9.79 -1.62
C LEU A 231 -3.83 9.92 -2.15
N ALA A 232 -3.68 10.35 -3.39
CA ALA A 232 -2.42 10.24 -4.12
C ALA A 232 -2.11 11.46 -5.00
N THR A 233 -0.85 11.60 -5.40
CA THR A 233 -0.38 12.58 -6.40
C THR A 233 0.68 11.97 -7.31
N ASN A 234 0.75 12.44 -8.56
CA ASN A 234 1.80 12.05 -9.52
C ASN A 234 2.85 13.14 -9.68
N ALA A 235 2.76 14.23 -8.90
CA ALA A 235 3.71 15.32 -8.97
C ALA A 235 5.12 14.80 -8.65
N PRO A 236 6.15 15.15 -9.45
CA PRO A 236 7.52 14.73 -9.16
C PRO A 236 7.97 15.16 -7.76
N VAL A 237 8.65 14.27 -7.07
CA VAL A 237 9.06 14.45 -5.67
C VAL A 237 10.58 14.68 -5.61
N ARG A 238 11.05 15.63 -4.80
CA ARG A 238 12.48 15.84 -4.52
C ARG A 238 12.96 14.96 -3.38
N GLU A 239 12.24 15.02 -2.27
CA GLU A 239 12.46 14.18 -1.10
C GLU A 239 11.13 13.76 -0.51
N ALA A 240 11.07 12.54 0.02
CA ALA A 240 9.94 12.07 0.79
C ALA A 240 10.40 11.27 2.00
N ARG A 241 9.61 11.36 3.07
CA ARG A 241 9.81 10.69 4.35
C ARG A 241 8.51 10.04 4.78
N LEU A 242 8.63 8.83 5.32
CA LEU A 242 7.52 8.05 5.85
C LEU A 242 7.90 7.59 7.26
N ALA A 243 6.99 7.75 8.22
CA ALA A 243 7.17 7.25 9.56
C ALA A 243 5.93 6.49 10.03
N VAL A 244 6.15 5.37 10.72
CA VAL A 244 5.09 4.55 11.31
C VAL A 244 5.35 4.37 12.80
N ARG A 245 4.28 4.45 13.58
CA ARG A 245 4.31 4.15 15.01
C ARG A 245 3.00 3.55 15.51
N THR A 246 3.05 2.94 16.68
CA THR A 246 1.84 2.57 17.42
C THR A 246 1.09 3.82 17.91
N LEU A 247 -0.19 3.66 18.25
CA LEU A 247 -0.95 4.74 18.92
C LEU A 247 -0.33 5.16 20.26
N THR A 248 0.36 4.24 20.94
CA THR A 248 1.09 4.50 22.19
C THR A 248 2.42 5.24 21.99
N GLY A 249 2.81 5.53 20.74
CA GLY A 249 4.00 6.32 20.43
C GLY A 249 5.27 5.52 20.12
N ARG A 250 5.24 4.18 20.22
CA ARG A 250 6.40 3.33 19.91
C ARG A 250 6.72 3.40 18.41
N PRO A 251 7.92 3.85 18.00
CA PRO A 251 8.29 3.92 16.59
C PRO A 251 8.46 2.51 16.03
N LEU A 252 8.01 2.29 14.80
CA LEU A 252 8.08 1.00 14.11
C LEU A 252 8.91 1.07 12.84
N VAL A 253 8.70 2.09 12.02
CA VAL A 253 9.35 2.24 10.71
C VAL A 253 9.66 3.72 10.46
N TYR A 254 10.81 3.98 9.87
CA TYR A 254 11.18 5.26 9.29
C TYR A 254 11.85 5.01 7.94
N ALA A 255 11.41 5.72 6.91
CA ALA A 255 11.99 5.61 5.59
C ALA A 255 12.15 6.98 4.93
N GLU A 256 13.16 7.09 4.08
CA GLU A 256 13.44 8.28 3.27
C GLU A 256 13.72 7.87 1.83
N ALA A 257 13.23 8.65 0.88
CA ALA A 257 13.54 8.52 -0.55
C ALA A 257 13.93 9.89 -1.11
N PHE A 258 15.03 9.94 -1.87
CA PHE A 258 15.58 11.17 -2.44
C PHE A 258 15.73 11.05 -3.94
N ASP A 259 15.55 12.14 -4.69
CA ASP A 259 15.73 12.20 -6.14
C ASP A 259 17.17 11.91 -6.63
N SER A 260 18.13 11.86 -5.71
CA SER A 260 19.47 11.33 -5.95
C SER A 260 19.49 9.81 -6.22
N GLY A 261 18.41 9.10 -5.88
CA GLY A 261 18.33 7.63 -5.94
C GLY A 261 18.58 6.96 -4.61
N LYS A 262 18.99 7.72 -3.59
CA LYS A 262 19.23 7.20 -2.24
C LYS A 262 17.90 6.92 -1.54
N THR A 263 17.87 5.79 -0.85
CA THR A 263 16.74 5.37 -0.01
C THR A 263 17.29 4.84 1.30
N ARG A 264 16.62 5.15 2.42
CA ARG A 264 16.91 4.58 3.73
C ARG A 264 15.66 3.91 4.29
N LEU A 265 15.87 2.80 4.99
CA LEU A 265 14.85 2.10 5.75
C LEU A 265 15.42 1.75 7.11
N LEU A 266 14.72 2.19 8.15
CA LEU A 266 15.01 1.87 9.54
C LEU A 266 13.75 1.33 10.20
N THR A 267 13.89 0.29 10.99
CA THR A 267 12.80 -0.42 11.64
C THR A 267 13.09 -0.61 13.13
N ALA A 268 12.04 -0.89 13.91
CA ALA A 268 12.21 -1.23 15.31
C ALA A 268 12.92 -2.59 15.43
N LYS A 269 13.64 -2.80 16.54
CA LYS A 269 14.30 -4.09 16.83
C LYS A 269 13.35 -5.30 16.85
N SER A 270 12.06 -5.06 17.05
CA SER A 270 11.03 -6.11 17.01
C SER A 270 10.58 -6.49 15.60
N CYS A 271 11.08 -5.81 14.57
CA CYS A 271 10.81 -6.16 13.18
C CYS A 271 11.87 -7.16 12.71
N PHE A 272 11.47 -8.13 11.89
CA PHE A 272 12.36 -9.14 11.33
C PHE A 272 12.42 -8.99 9.82
N ARG A 273 13.56 -9.36 9.22
CA ARG A 273 13.76 -9.31 7.77
C ARG A 273 13.10 -10.54 7.15
N GLU A 274 12.36 -10.36 6.06
CA GLU A 274 11.89 -11.49 5.25
C GLU A 274 13.09 -12.09 4.50
N GLY A 275 13.23 -13.42 4.51
CA GLY A 275 14.40 -14.17 4.03
C GLY A 275 14.18 -14.88 2.72
#